data_AF-A0A4Q5NIZ2-F1
#
_entry.id   AF-A0A4Q5NIZ2-F1
#
_cell.length_a   1.000
_cell.length_b   1.000
_cell.length_c   1.000
_cell.angle_alpha   90.00
_cell.angle_beta   90.00
_cell.angle_gamma   90.00
#
_symmetry.space_group_name_H-M   'P 1'
#
loop_
_entity.id
_entity.type
_entity.pdbx_description
1 polymer ?
#
loop_
_entity_poly.entity_id
_entity_poly.type
_entity_poly.pdbx_seq_one_letter_code
_entity_poly.pdbx_strand_id
1 'polypeptide(L)' 'MKNLIAVSMFDGQCFEKFSEANEETEEVGFFYTIDGKEVEEAQWTQRREQAIARDLATIGLKRP' A
#
# COMPACT_ATOMS: atom_id res chain seq x y z
N MET A 1 9.50 7.56 14.33
CA MET A 1 10.24 7.67 13.04
C MET A 1 9.68 6.60 12.12
N LYS A 2 9.07 7.01 11.00
CA LYS A 2 8.49 6.08 10.02
C LYS A 2 9.59 5.45 9.16
N ASN A 3 9.65 4.12 9.14
CA ASN A 3 10.55 3.33 8.31
C ASN A 3 9.78 2.80 7.11
N LEU A 4 10.31 3.01 5.89
CA LEU A 4 9.68 2.49 4.68
C LEU A 4 9.88 0.96 4.59
N ILE A 5 8.78 0.22 4.49
CA ILE A 5 8.78 -1.26 4.46
C ILE A 5 8.54 -1.80 3.07
N ALA A 6 7.61 -1.20 2.32
CA ALA A 6 7.29 -1.63 0.95
C ALA A 6 6.88 -0.45 0.09
N VAL A 7 7.24 -0.53 -1.19
CA VAL A 7 6.76 0.35 -2.27
C VAL A 7 6.36 -0.54 -3.44
N SER A 8 5.20 -0.29 -4.00
CA SER A 8 4.76 -0.92 -5.25
C SER A 8 4.05 0.07 -6.15
N MET A 9 4.20 -0.10 -7.46
CA MET A 9 3.57 0.74 -8.49
C MET A 9 2.59 -0.12 -9.29
N PHE A 10 1.32 0.30 -9.34
CA PHE A 10 0.28 -0.37 -10.15
C PHE A 10 -0.70 0.67 -10.70
N ASP A 11 -1.17 0.51 -11.93
CA ASP A 11 -2.09 1.44 -12.61
C ASP A 11 -1.61 2.92 -12.54
N GLY A 12 -0.29 3.12 -12.55
CA GLY A 12 0.32 4.45 -12.42
C GLY A 12 0.26 5.07 -11.02
N GLN A 13 -0.25 4.35 -10.02
CA GLN A 13 -0.32 4.77 -8.62
C GLN A 13 0.82 4.16 -7.81
N CYS A 14 1.36 4.94 -6.87
CA CYS A 14 2.35 4.50 -5.89
C CYS A 14 1.66 4.06 -4.61
N PHE A 15 1.97 2.85 -4.12
CA PHE A 15 1.45 2.29 -2.89
C PHE A 15 2.60 2.04 -1.93
N GLU A 16 2.68 2.83 -0.86
CA GLU A 16 3.73 2.71 0.15
C GLU A 16 3.19 2.23 1.50
N LYS A 17 3.99 1.41 2.18
CA LYS A 17 3.74 0.92 3.55
C LYS A 17 4.93 1.28 4.43
N PHE A 18 4.66 1.89 5.57
CA PHE A 18 5.65 2.27 6.57
C PHE A 18 5.37 1.54 7.88
N SER A 19 6.42 1.29 8.66
CA SER A 19 6.30 0.92 10.06
C SER A 19 6.74 2.07 10.95
N GLU A 20 6.15 2.16 12.13
CA GLU A 20 6.58 3.08 13.17
C GLU A 20 6.56 2.34 14.51
N ALA A 21 7.66 2.43 15.25
CA ALA A 21 7.68 1.94 16.62
C ALA A 21 6.96 2.96 17.51
N ASN A 22 6.05 2.47 18.34
CA ASN A 22 5.47 3.23 19.44
C ASN A 22 6.44 3.16 20.63
N GLU A 23 7.03 4.30 21.00
CA GLU A 23 8.01 4.37 22.09
C GLU A 23 7.39 4.11 23.47
N GLU A 24 6.08 4.25 23.62
CA GLU A 24 5.38 4.04 24.89
C GLU A 24 4.92 2.59 25.08
N THR A 25 4.52 1.90 24.00
CA THR A 25 3.97 0.54 24.06
C THR A 25 4.92 -0.54 23.55
N GLU A 26 6.07 -0.15 22.97
CA GLU A 26 7.00 -1.02 22.24
C GLU A 26 6.37 -1.75 21.03
N GLU A 27 5.12 -1.42 20.68
CA GLU A 27 4.42 -2.02 19.55
C GLU A 27 4.82 -1.36 18.23
N VAL A 28 4.74 -2.14 17.13
CA VAL A 28 4.98 -1.63 15.78
C VAL A 28 3.64 -1.35 15.10
N GLY A 29 3.36 -0.07 14.85
CA GLY A 29 2.24 0.37 14.03
C GLY A 29 2.59 0.39 12.55
N PHE A 30 1.56 0.36 11.69
CA PHE A 30 1.69 0.49 10.25
C PHE A 30 0.95 1.71 9.71
N PHE A 31 1.57 2.40 8.76
CA PHE A 31 0.99 3.51 8.02
C PHE A 31 1.01 3.21 6.54
N TYR A 32 -0.05 3.62 5.85
CA TYR A 32 -0.27 3.29 4.46
C TYR A 32 -0.50 4.57 3.68
N THR A 33 0.19 4.72 2.55
CA THR A 33 0.00 5.87 1.66
C THR A 33 -0.29 5.42 0.23
N ILE A 34 -1.01 6.28 -0.50
CA ILE A 34 -1.17 6.20 -1.94
C ILE A 34 -0.74 7.54 -2.52
N ASP A 35 0.24 7.52 -3.41
CA ASP A 35 0.84 8.73 -4.00
C ASP A 35 1.28 9.74 -2.93
N GLY A 36 1.88 9.24 -1.84
CA GLY A 36 2.31 10.03 -0.69
C GLY A 36 1.20 10.56 0.21
N LYS A 37 -0.08 10.20 -0.02
CA LYS A 37 -1.21 10.59 0.85
C LYS A 37 -1.59 9.46 1.78
N GLU A 38 -1.61 9.72 3.09
CA GLU A 38 -2.00 8.74 4.10
C GLU A 38 -3.46 8.32 3.95
N VAL A 39 -3.71 7.02 4.06
CA VAL A 39 -5.01 6.37 3.92
C VAL A 39 -5.14 5.25 4.95
N GLU A 40 -6.36 4.81 5.22
CA GLU A 40 -6.60 3.63 6.05
C GLU A 40 -6.14 2.35 5.36
N GLU A 41 -5.75 1.33 6.14
CA GLU A 41 -5.30 0.03 5.63
C GLU A 41 -6.32 -0.62 4.69
N ALA A 42 -7.61 -0.58 5.05
CA ALA A 42 -8.68 -1.16 4.25
C ALA A 42 -8.77 -0.47 2.87
N GLN A 43 -8.68 0.87 2.86
CA GLN A 43 -8.69 1.65 1.63
C GLN A 43 -7.43 1.41 0.79
N TRP A 44 -6.26 1.31 1.42
CA TRP A 44 -5.00 1.00 0.76
C TRP A 44 -5.06 -0.36 0.07
N THR A 45 -5.51 -1.38 0.80
CA THR A 45 -5.64 -2.75 0.31
C THR A 45 -6.61 -2.81 -0.86
N GLN A 46 -7.82 -2.27 -0.70
CA GLN A 46 -8.83 -2.27 -1.75
C GLN A 46 -8.34 -1.58 -3.03
N ARG A 47 -7.70 -0.40 -2.91
CA ARG A 47 -7.21 0.34 -4.08
C ARG A 47 -6.04 -0.34 -4.76
N ARG A 48 -5.10 -0.90 -3.99
CA ARG A 48 -3.99 -1.69 -4.53
C ARG A 48 -4.51 -2.89 -5.30
N GLU A 49 -5.55 -3.54 -4.77
CA GLU A 49 -6.15 -4.68 -5.43
C GLU A 49 -6.81 -4.34 -6.77
N GLN A 50 -7.53 -3.22 -6.82
CA GLN A 50 -8.13 -2.70 -8.05
C GLN A 50 -7.07 -2.25 -9.07
N ALA A 51 -5.97 -1.65 -8.63
CA ALA A 51 -4.85 -1.27 -9.49
C ALA A 51 -4.18 -2.50 -10.12
N ILE A 52 -3.87 -3.52 -9.31
CA ILE A 52 -3.33 -4.80 -9.81
C ILE A 52 -4.29 -5.45 -10.81
N ALA A 53 -5.59 -5.46 -10.52
CA ALA A 53 -6.59 -6.05 -11.42
C ALA A 53 -6.64 -5.34 -12.79
N ARG A 54 -6.49 -4.01 -12.80
CA ARG A 54 -6.42 -3.21 -14.03
C ARG A 54 -5.18 -3.53 -14.86
N ASP A 55 -4.01 -3.56 -14.22
CA ASP A 55 -2.75 -3.91 -14.89
C ASP A 55 -2.78 -5.32 -15.47
N LEU A 56 -3.31 -6.30 -14.73
CA LEU A 56 -3.48 -7.67 -15.22
C LEU A 56 -4.40 -7.72 -16.43
N ALA A 57 -5.52 -6.99 -16.39
CA ALA A 57 -6.44 -6.91 -17.52
C ALA A 57 -5.78 -6.30 -18.77
N THR A 58 -4.89 -5.31 -18.60
CA THR A 58 -4.13 -4.71 -19.72
C THR A 58 -3.24 -5.72 -20.44
N ILE A 59 -2.71 -6.72 -19.74
CA ILE A 59 -1.90 -7.80 -20.32
C ILE A 59 -2.70 -9.08 -20.65
N GLY A 60 -4.04 -9.01 -20.60
CA GLY A 60 -4.92 -10.13 -20.93
C GLY A 60 -4.97 -11.24 -19.88
N LEU A 61 -4.47 -10.98 -18.67
CA LEU A 61 -4.53 -11.90 -17.55
C LEU A 61 -5.70 -11.55 -16.61
N LYS A 62 -6.21 -12.56 -15.91
CA LYS A 62 -7.16 -12.37 -14.81
C LYS A 62 -6.45 -12.63 -13.50
N ARG A 63 -6.92 -11.95 -12.44
CA ARG A 63 -6.51 -12.27 -11.08
C ARG A 63 -6.85 -13.74 -10.78
N PRO A 64 -5.93 -14.51 -10.16
CA PRO A 64 -6.22 -15.87 -9.73
C PRO A 64 -7.36 -15.90 -8.70
#